data_AF-A0A2P5HRC8-F1
#
_entry.id   AF-A0A2P5HRC8-F1
#
_cell.length_a   1.000
_cell.length_b   1.000
_cell.length_c   1.000
_cell.angle_alpha   90.00
_cell.angle_beta   90.00
_cell.angle_gamma   90.00
#
_symmetry.space_group_name_H-M   'P 1'
#
loop_
_entity.id
_entity.type
_entity.pdbx_description
1 polymer ?
#
loop_
_entity_poly.entity_id
_entity_poly.type
_entity_poly.pdbx_seq_one_letter_code
_entity_poly.pdbx_strand_id
1 'polypeptide(L)'
;MKALVLDAENKTATVQDLPIPSTPGPNELLIAVKAVALNPVDALYTFQPLGATGRVVGSDFAGLVVARGPTPTPISPPQSPSDSRNGAEPAWPPTRFVPGGSRLRRASTTLTRVINRGDRVAGFLQGACSANDRPGAFAEYVVCPADLVWRVPGNVSYEQAAAVSLCGLTAAQGLFFRMGLDAPFRWEDESDEGGLKRVQSQQSATSDVSPVAQQRRGALSFFVLGASTSVGLYVAQLVRRSAEHTGRRIRLIGAANPRNWYMLKDEPYAYDHLVDYRDQNWPEQVRRLSSGGVHYAYDAISEGSTVREVCSTLREGGKLAVVRSREAGAWEAEGVTIDPIYGAVWEGLGEDVEYHNLVVRTSPAKRSFATAFYKWLSDGGLLQPNPIRVMPGGLEMVVPDGFAVLGTGVTSRGHDRTEQHMRPISSEKVVYKIETQRRGSLGDGHIA
;
A
#
# COMPACT_ATOMS: atom_id res chain seq x y z
N MET A 1 -23.20 -13.06 9.68
CA MET A 1 -21.80 -12.72 9.95
C MET A 1 -21.80 -11.41 10.68
N LYS A 2 -20.97 -11.28 11.71
CA LYS A 2 -20.80 -10.01 12.40
C LYS A 2 -19.97 -9.06 11.54
N ALA A 3 -20.40 -7.82 11.45
CA ALA A 3 -19.68 -6.73 10.80
C ALA A 3 -19.87 -5.43 11.57
N LEU A 4 -18.88 -4.54 11.53
CA LEU A 4 -18.98 -3.20 12.08
C LEU A 4 -19.62 -2.28 11.05
N VAL A 5 -20.88 -1.93 11.28
CA VAL A 5 -21.75 -1.24 10.33
C VAL A 5 -21.91 0.22 10.72
N LEU A 6 -21.68 1.10 9.74
CA LEU A 6 -21.82 2.54 9.84
C LEU A 6 -23.27 2.94 10.11
N ASP A 7 -23.43 3.81 11.09
CA ASP A 7 -24.59 4.65 11.33
C ASP A 7 -24.18 6.09 10.99
N ALA A 8 -24.50 6.52 9.77
CA ALA A 8 -24.06 7.80 9.25
C ALA A 8 -24.77 8.99 9.93
N GLU A 9 -26.03 8.78 10.35
CA GLU A 9 -26.84 9.79 11.03
C GLU A 9 -26.25 10.11 12.41
N ASN A 10 -25.93 9.05 13.17
CA ASN A 10 -25.37 9.18 14.50
C ASN A 10 -23.83 9.26 14.51
N LYS A 11 -23.19 9.26 13.33
CA LYS A 11 -21.73 9.37 13.15
C LYS A 11 -20.97 8.35 14.01
N THR A 12 -21.40 7.10 13.94
CA THR A 12 -20.84 5.99 14.72
C THR A 12 -20.90 4.69 13.93
N ALA A 13 -20.39 3.60 14.48
CA ALA A 13 -20.57 2.28 13.90
C ALA A 13 -20.84 1.25 15.01
N THR A 14 -21.67 0.25 14.70
CA THR A 14 -22.06 -0.79 15.65
C THR A 14 -21.99 -2.17 15.03
N VAL A 15 -21.74 -3.19 15.85
CA VAL A 15 -21.69 -4.57 15.35
C VAL A 15 -23.10 -5.04 15.04
N GLN A 16 -23.31 -5.50 13.82
CA GLN A 16 -24.59 -6.04 13.34
C GLN A 16 -24.38 -7.41 12.67
N ASP A 17 -25.45 -8.21 12.61
CA ASP A 17 -25.49 -9.44 11.85
C ASP A 17 -25.93 -9.17 10.41
N LEU A 18 -25.03 -9.44 9.46
CA LEU A 18 -25.29 -9.37 8.03
C LEU A 18 -25.27 -10.76 7.38
N PRO A 19 -25.92 -10.96 6.22
CA PRO A 19 -25.69 -12.16 5.41
C PRO A 19 -24.20 -12.33 5.09
N ILE A 20 -23.71 -13.58 5.05
CA ILE A 20 -22.40 -13.83 4.46
C ILE A 20 -22.53 -13.49 2.96
N PRO A 21 -21.57 -12.74 2.37
CA PRO A 21 -21.58 -12.47 0.94
C PRO A 21 -21.73 -13.78 0.17
N SER A 22 -22.56 -13.77 -0.87
CA SER A 22 -22.77 -14.92 -1.75
C SER A 22 -21.45 -15.31 -2.47
N THR A 23 -21.51 -16.37 -3.28
CA THR A 23 -20.36 -16.88 -4.04
C THR A 23 -19.59 -15.72 -4.70
N PRO A 24 -18.26 -15.61 -4.44
CA PRO A 24 -17.46 -14.51 -4.97
C PRO A 24 -17.55 -14.44 -6.50
N GLY A 25 -17.57 -13.22 -7.05
CA GLY A 25 -17.63 -13.00 -8.49
C GLY A 25 -16.35 -13.42 -9.22
N PRO A 26 -16.31 -13.33 -10.56
CA PRO A 26 -15.13 -13.70 -11.33
C PRO A 26 -13.87 -12.99 -10.82
N ASN A 27 -12.79 -13.74 -10.61
CA ASN A 27 -11.53 -13.26 -10.01
C ASN A 27 -11.61 -12.69 -8.59
N GLU A 28 -12.69 -12.93 -7.85
CA GLU A 28 -12.80 -12.54 -6.44
C GLU A 28 -12.55 -13.73 -5.50
N LEU A 29 -12.20 -13.41 -4.26
CA LEU A 29 -12.02 -14.36 -3.17
C LEU A 29 -13.01 -14.03 -2.06
N LEU A 30 -13.64 -15.06 -1.50
CA LEU A 30 -14.31 -14.96 -0.21
C LEU A 30 -13.31 -15.37 0.88
N ILE A 31 -13.11 -14.48 1.84
CA ILE A 31 -12.05 -14.59 2.86
C ILE A 31 -12.69 -14.54 4.23
N ALA A 32 -12.47 -15.58 5.05
CA ALA A 32 -12.80 -15.58 6.46
C ALA A 32 -11.74 -14.78 7.22
N VAL A 33 -12.11 -13.58 7.68
CA VAL A 33 -11.20 -12.65 8.35
C VAL A 33 -10.78 -13.22 9.72
N LYS A 34 -9.50 -13.05 10.04
CA LYS A 34 -8.88 -13.48 11.31
C LYS A 34 -8.29 -12.33 12.09
N ALA A 35 -7.90 -11.26 11.41
CA ALA A 35 -7.51 -10.02 12.05
C ALA A 35 -7.82 -8.82 11.16
N VAL A 36 -8.07 -7.68 11.80
CA VAL A 36 -8.20 -6.37 11.15
C VAL A 36 -7.23 -5.40 11.78
N ALA A 37 -6.80 -4.41 11.01
CA ALA A 37 -5.92 -3.36 11.49
C ALA A 37 -6.53 -1.98 11.22
N LEU A 38 -6.39 -1.09 12.19
CA LEU A 38 -7.00 0.22 12.14
C LEU A 38 -6.06 1.24 11.48
N ASN A 39 -6.67 2.17 10.74
CA ASN A 39 -6.05 3.32 10.12
C ASN A 39 -6.84 4.60 10.51
N PRO A 40 -6.20 5.78 10.51
CA PRO A 40 -6.91 7.04 10.81
C PRO A 40 -8.13 7.29 9.93
N VAL A 41 -8.11 6.79 8.69
CA VAL A 41 -9.21 6.93 7.74
C VAL A 41 -10.46 6.15 8.14
N ASP A 42 -10.31 5.04 8.87
CA ASP A 42 -11.45 4.23 9.34
C ASP A 42 -12.28 5.03 10.35
N ALA A 43 -11.61 5.72 11.28
CA ALA A 43 -12.26 6.62 12.23
C ALA A 43 -12.85 7.84 11.51
N LEU A 44 -12.09 8.43 10.57
CA LEU A 44 -12.56 9.58 9.79
C LEU A 44 -13.89 9.29 9.10
N TYR A 45 -14.00 8.19 8.36
CA TYR A 45 -15.23 7.83 7.66
C TYR A 45 -16.35 7.31 8.57
N THR A 46 -16.04 6.97 9.81
CA THR A 46 -17.08 6.66 10.81
C THR A 46 -17.70 7.94 11.38
N PHE A 47 -16.87 8.93 11.75
CA PHE A 47 -17.34 10.16 12.41
C PHE A 47 -17.66 11.31 11.44
N GLN A 48 -17.16 11.24 10.22
CA GLN A 48 -17.44 12.15 9.10
C GLN A 48 -17.81 11.33 7.85
N PRO A 49 -18.98 10.68 7.87
CA PRO A 49 -19.35 9.71 6.84
C PRO A 49 -19.57 10.36 5.48
N LEU A 50 -19.03 9.71 4.45
CA LEU A 50 -19.38 9.94 3.03
C LEU A 50 -20.33 8.84 2.53
N GLY A 51 -20.19 7.62 3.07
CA GLY A 51 -21.09 6.51 2.80
C GLY A 51 -22.40 6.61 3.59
N ALA A 52 -23.46 5.97 3.08
CA ALA A 52 -24.74 5.88 3.75
C ALA A 52 -24.70 4.92 4.97
N THR A 53 -25.68 5.06 5.87
CA THR A 53 -25.95 4.08 6.94
C THR A 53 -26.10 2.67 6.36
N GLY A 54 -25.57 1.67 7.05
CA GLY A 54 -25.60 0.27 6.61
C GLY A 54 -24.32 -0.20 5.92
N ARG A 55 -23.39 0.70 5.61
CA ARG A 55 -22.07 0.33 5.04
C ARG A 55 -21.15 -0.29 6.08
N VAL A 56 -20.40 -1.33 5.71
CA VAL A 56 -19.35 -1.90 6.59
C VAL A 56 -18.10 -1.02 6.53
N VAL A 57 -17.55 -0.67 7.68
CA VAL A 57 -16.37 0.19 7.81
C VAL A 57 -15.05 -0.60 7.76
N GLY A 58 -13.92 0.10 7.78
CA GLY A 58 -12.59 -0.51 7.91
C GLY A 58 -11.89 -0.86 6.60
N SER A 59 -10.56 -0.74 6.60
CA SER A 59 -9.73 -0.98 5.40
C SER A 59 -8.90 -2.26 5.42
N ASP A 60 -8.06 -2.50 6.42
CA ASP A 60 -7.09 -3.60 6.39
C ASP A 60 -7.64 -4.90 7.00
N PHE A 61 -7.33 -6.03 6.37
CA PHE A 61 -7.63 -7.36 6.90
C PHE A 61 -6.53 -8.39 6.61
N ALA A 62 -6.55 -9.47 7.38
CA ALA A 62 -5.90 -10.73 7.03
C ALA A 62 -6.80 -11.92 7.40
N GLY A 63 -6.79 -12.98 6.59
CA GLY A 63 -7.71 -14.09 6.75
C GLY A 63 -7.37 -15.33 5.92
N LEU A 64 -8.30 -16.29 5.92
CA LEU A 64 -8.23 -17.54 5.15
C LEU A 64 -9.15 -17.46 3.95
N VAL A 65 -8.66 -17.83 2.78
CA VAL A 65 -9.51 -17.99 1.59
C VAL A 65 -10.43 -19.19 1.79
N VAL A 66 -11.75 -18.96 1.76
CA VAL A 66 -12.76 -20.02 1.95
C VAL A 66 -13.48 -20.39 0.65
N ALA A 67 -13.56 -19.46 -0.32
CA ALA A 67 -14.06 -19.73 -1.67
C ALA A 67 -13.38 -18.79 -2.67
N ARG A 68 -13.41 -19.17 -3.95
CA ARG A 68 -12.90 -18.40 -5.08
C ARG A 68 -13.93 -18.39 -6.19
N GLY A 69 -14.14 -17.24 -6.80
CA GLY A 69 -15.05 -17.12 -7.93
C GLY A 69 -14.46 -17.73 -9.20
N PRO A 70 -15.27 -17.90 -10.25
CA PRO A 70 -14.82 -18.49 -11.49
C PRO A 70 -13.64 -17.70 -12.08
N THR A 71 -12.66 -18.41 -12.65
CA THR A 71 -11.63 -17.76 -13.47
C THR A 71 -12.25 -17.50 -14.85
N PRO A 72 -12.24 -16.27 -15.39
CA PRO A 72 -12.76 -16.02 -16.72
C PRO A 72 -12.05 -16.91 -17.74
N THR A 73 -12.83 -17.54 -18.62
CA THR A 73 -12.27 -18.28 -19.75
C THR A 73 -11.45 -17.30 -20.61
N PRO A 74 -10.20 -17.62 -20.98
CA PRO A 74 -9.44 -16.77 -21.89
C PRO A 74 -10.27 -16.54 -23.15
N ILE A 75 -10.49 -15.27 -23.51
CA ILE A 75 -11.13 -14.93 -24.79
C ILE A 75 -10.19 -15.51 -25.85
N SER A 76 -10.67 -16.51 -26.60
CA SER A 76 -9.91 -17.04 -27.73
C SER A 76 -9.59 -15.87 -28.65
N PRO A 77 -8.35 -15.73 -29.13
CA PRO A 77 -8.03 -14.66 -30.06
C PRO A 77 -9.00 -14.74 -31.24
N PRO A 78 -9.45 -13.60 -31.80
CA PRO A 78 -10.36 -13.61 -32.93
C PRO A 78 -9.76 -14.51 -34.01
N GLN A 79 -10.52 -15.53 -34.43
CA GLN A 79 -10.10 -16.38 -35.54
C GLN A 79 -9.79 -15.47 -36.71
N SER A 80 -8.58 -15.58 -37.24
CA SER A 80 -8.20 -14.90 -38.48
C SER A 80 -9.27 -15.20 -39.52
N PRO A 81 -9.81 -14.19 -40.24
CA PRO A 81 -10.79 -14.45 -41.27
C PRO A 81 -10.21 -15.48 -42.25
N SER A 82 -10.97 -16.53 -42.55
CA SER A 82 -10.56 -17.53 -43.52
C SER A 82 -10.38 -16.86 -44.87
N ASP A 83 -9.14 -16.64 -45.28
CA ASP A 83 -8.78 -16.15 -46.60
C ASP A 83 -9.09 -17.23 -47.65
N SER A 84 -10.34 -17.21 -48.13
CA SER A 84 -10.68 -17.76 -49.43
C SER A 84 -10.30 -16.73 -50.48
N ARG A 85 -9.05 -16.73 -50.96
CA ARG A 85 -8.69 -16.13 -52.24
C ARG A 85 -7.42 -16.77 -52.82
N ASN A 86 -7.65 -17.58 -53.85
CA ASN A 86 -6.65 -18.00 -54.84
C ASN A 86 -5.97 -16.77 -55.47
N GLY A 87 -4.65 -16.83 -55.67
CA GLY A 87 -3.98 -15.93 -56.59
C GLY A 87 -2.49 -15.69 -56.32
N ALA A 88 -1.65 -16.52 -56.96
CA ALA A 88 -0.31 -16.24 -57.48
C ALA A 88 0.76 -15.57 -56.57
N GLU A 89 1.81 -16.34 -56.28
CA GLU A 89 3.12 -15.89 -55.80
C GLU A 89 3.80 -14.89 -56.75
N PRO A 90 4.78 -14.12 -56.23
CA PRO A 90 6.11 -14.26 -56.80
C PRO A 90 7.23 -14.43 -55.76
N ALA A 91 8.17 -15.30 -56.15
CA ALA A 91 9.34 -15.78 -55.43
C ALA A 91 10.49 -14.77 -55.33
N TRP A 92 11.17 -14.71 -54.17
CA TRP A 92 12.56 -14.22 -53.99
C TRP A 92 13.26 -15.03 -52.86
N PRO A 93 14.61 -15.08 -52.81
CA PRO A 93 15.41 -16.32 -52.78
C PRO A 93 15.83 -16.83 -51.37
N PRO A 94 16.40 -18.06 -51.27
CA PRO A 94 16.63 -18.72 -49.98
C PRO A 94 18.01 -18.37 -49.40
N THR A 95 18.04 -17.91 -48.14
CA THR A 95 19.28 -17.83 -47.36
C THR A 95 19.29 -18.85 -46.21
N ARG A 96 20.17 -19.83 -46.43
CA ARG A 96 20.76 -20.86 -45.56
C ARG A 96 20.47 -20.76 -44.07
N PHE A 97 19.76 -21.79 -43.60
CA PHE A 97 19.83 -22.32 -42.24
C PHE A 97 21.26 -22.77 -41.89
N VAL A 98 21.77 -22.31 -40.75
CA VAL A 98 22.92 -22.92 -40.05
C VAL A 98 22.43 -23.36 -38.68
N PRO A 99 22.43 -24.67 -38.35
CA PRO A 99 21.98 -25.14 -37.05
C PRO A 99 23.15 -25.04 -36.04
N GLY A 100 23.21 -23.93 -35.32
CA GLY A 100 24.13 -23.72 -34.20
C GLY A 100 23.35 -23.67 -32.89
N GLY A 101 23.45 -24.72 -32.09
CA GLY A 101 22.75 -24.82 -30.82
C GLY A 101 23.17 -23.74 -29.82
N SER A 102 22.18 -23.10 -29.21
CA SER A 102 22.24 -22.81 -27.78
C SER A 102 20.86 -23.10 -27.20
N ARG A 103 20.78 -24.17 -26.39
CA ARG A 103 19.67 -24.37 -25.46
C ARG A 103 19.81 -23.35 -24.35
N LEU A 104 19.59 -22.07 -24.64
CA LEU A 104 19.15 -21.14 -23.63
C LEU A 104 17.73 -21.57 -23.29
N ARG A 105 17.61 -22.39 -22.24
CA ARG A 105 16.37 -22.52 -21.47
C ARG A 105 15.85 -21.09 -21.31
N ARG A 106 14.79 -20.74 -22.05
CA ARG A 106 13.90 -19.67 -21.62
C ARG A 106 13.62 -19.99 -20.17
N ALA A 107 14.09 -19.13 -19.27
CA ALA A 107 13.67 -19.17 -17.89
C ALA A 107 12.14 -19.15 -17.95
N SER A 108 11.55 -20.32 -17.67
CA SER A 108 10.12 -20.44 -17.49
C SER A 108 9.78 -19.38 -16.45
N THR A 109 8.96 -18.42 -16.86
CA THR A 109 8.25 -17.50 -15.99
C THR A 109 7.51 -18.35 -14.98
N THR A 110 8.16 -18.58 -13.85
CA THR A 110 7.73 -19.43 -12.76
C THR A 110 6.28 -19.12 -12.44
N LEU A 111 5.43 -20.14 -12.61
CA LEU A 111 4.01 -20.20 -12.23
C LEU A 111 3.63 -19.08 -11.26
N THR A 112 2.87 -18.08 -11.71
CA THR A 112 2.13 -17.20 -10.79
C THR A 112 1.26 -18.14 -9.97
N ARG A 113 1.69 -18.48 -8.74
CA ARG A 113 0.96 -19.41 -7.89
C ARG A 113 -0.39 -18.76 -7.60
N VAL A 114 -1.39 -19.32 -8.25
CA VAL A 114 -2.80 -19.00 -8.06
C VAL A 114 -3.12 -19.11 -6.57
N ILE A 115 -3.82 -18.11 -6.03
CA ILE A 115 -4.32 -18.14 -4.65
C ILE A 115 -5.50 -19.10 -4.59
N ASN A 116 -5.44 -20.06 -3.66
CA ASN A 116 -6.39 -21.14 -3.52
C ASN A 116 -7.13 -21.09 -2.19
N ARG A 117 -8.23 -21.84 -2.11
CA ARG A 117 -8.91 -22.13 -0.84
C ARG A 117 -7.91 -22.70 0.17
N GLY A 118 -7.97 -22.18 1.40
CA GLY A 118 -7.04 -22.53 2.48
C GLY A 118 -5.82 -21.62 2.58
N ASP A 119 -5.50 -20.84 1.54
CA ASP A 119 -4.39 -19.90 1.61
C ASP A 119 -4.65 -18.80 2.64
N ARG A 120 -3.57 -18.40 3.33
CA ARG A 120 -3.55 -17.24 4.21
C ARG A 120 -3.28 -16.02 3.35
N VAL A 121 -4.15 -15.02 3.42
CA VAL A 121 -4.04 -13.81 2.61
C VAL A 121 -4.26 -12.56 3.46
N ALA A 122 -3.73 -11.44 2.99
CA ALA A 122 -4.00 -10.13 3.55
C ALA A 122 -4.14 -9.11 2.41
N GLY A 123 -4.89 -8.06 2.65
CA GLY A 123 -5.21 -7.04 1.66
C GLY A 123 -5.85 -5.84 2.33
N PHE A 124 -6.37 -4.93 1.53
CA PHE A 124 -7.19 -3.84 2.04
C PHE A 124 -8.33 -3.51 1.07
N LEU A 125 -9.37 -2.91 1.62
CA LEU A 125 -10.54 -2.41 0.92
C LEU A 125 -10.75 -0.93 1.26
N GLN A 126 -11.64 -0.26 0.53
CA GLN A 126 -12.20 1.00 0.99
C GLN A 126 -13.31 0.69 2.02
N GLY A 127 -13.09 1.04 3.29
CA GLY A 127 -14.13 0.98 4.30
C GLY A 127 -15.19 2.06 4.09
N ALA A 128 -16.44 1.78 4.46
CA ALA A 128 -17.56 2.71 4.33
C ALA A 128 -17.72 3.24 2.90
N CYS A 129 -17.57 2.36 1.89
CA CYS A 129 -17.53 2.76 0.49
C CYS A 129 -18.74 3.62 0.10
N SER A 130 -18.46 4.79 -0.47
CA SER A 130 -19.45 5.73 -0.97
C SER A 130 -19.86 5.45 -2.41
N ALA A 131 -19.04 4.75 -3.19
CA ALA A 131 -19.23 4.57 -4.63
C ALA A 131 -19.90 3.25 -5.02
N ASN A 132 -19.80 2.20 -4.20
CA ASN A 132 -20.37 0.89 -4.49
C ASN A 132 -20.81 0.14 -3.22
N ASP A 133 -21.44 -1.01 -3.43
CA ASP A 133 -21.98 -1.85 -2.35
C ASP A 133 -20.96 -2.82 -1.73
N ARG A 134 -19.67 -2.75 -2.11
CA ARG A 134 -18.66 -3.66 -1.55
C ARG A 134 -18.47 -3.35 -0.06
N PRO A 135 -18.48 -4.36 0.82
CA PRO A 135 -18.30 -4.15 2.24
C PRO A 135 -16.85 -3.75 2.56
N GLY A 136 -16.67 -2.92 3.59
CA GLY A 136 -15.38 -2.71 4.23
C GLY A 136 -14.85 -3.97 4.93
N ALA A 137 -13.63 -3.85 5.47
CA ALA A 137 -12.86 -4.94 6.00
C ALA A 137 -13.23 -5.39 7.42
N PHE A 138 -13.96 -4.57 8.20
CA PHE A 138 -14.28 -4.88 9.59
C PHE A 138 -15.51 -5.80 9.71
N ALA A 139 -15.35 -7.01 9.20
CA ALA A 139 -16.36 -8.07 9.20
C ALA A 139 -15.72 -9.45 9.37
N GLU A 140 -16.52 -10.46 9.72
CA GLU A 140 -16.07 -11.86 9.78
C GLU A 140 -15.74 -12.45 8.40
N TYR A 141 -16.36 -11.97 7.33
CA TYR A 141 -16.05 -12.35 5.95
C TYR A 141 -15.99 -11.14 5.04
N VAL A 142 -15.08 -11.17 4.07
CA VAL A 142 -14.93 -10.13 3.05
C VAL A 142 -14.81 -10.76 1.67
N VAL A 143 -15.27 -10.02 0.65
CA VAL A 143 -15.01 -10.32 -0.76
C VAL A 143 -13.98 -9.33 -1.28
N CYS A 144 -12.93 -9.82 -1.92
CA CYS A 144 -11.84 -8.98 -2.42
C CYS A 144 -11.34 -9.52 -3.77
N PRO A 145 -10.99 -8.65 -4.74
CA PRO A 145 -10.29 -9.06 -5.95
C PRO A 145 -9.01 -9.84 -5.63
N ALA A 146 -8.82 -10.99 -6.27
CA ALA A 146 -7.75 -11.94 -5.96
C ALA A 146 -6.34 -11.37 -6.17
N ASP A 147 -6.21 -10.32 -6.96
CA ASP A 147 -4.96 -9.63 -7.29
C ASP A 147 -4.69 -8.40 -6.39
N LEU A 148 -5.62 -8.03 -5.51
CA LEU A 148 -5.44 -7.00 -4.46
C LEU A 148 -5.10 -7.59 -3.09
N VAL A 149 -4.84 -8.90 -3.03
CA VAL A 149 -4.35 -9.57 -1.83
C VAL A 149 -2.95 -10.12 -2.06
N TRP A 150 -2.20 -10.27 -0.98
CA TRP A 150 -0.93 -10.98 -0.97
C TRP A 150 -1.01 -12.21 -0.06
N ARG A 151 -0.24 -13.25 -0.40
CA ARG A 151 -0.17 -14.49 0.40
C ARG A 151 0.71 -14.26 1.62
N VAL A 152 0.18 -14.58 2.79
CA VAL A 152 0.84 -14.39 4.08
C VAL A 152 1.79 -15.56 4.36
N PRO A 153 3.10 -15.32 4.57
CA PRO A 153 4.06 -16.34 4.95
C PRO A 153 3.68 -17.09 6.24
N GLY A 154 4.06 -18.36 6.33
CA GLY A 154 3.75 -19.23 7.47
C GLY A 154 4.22 -18.69 8.83
N ASN A 155 5.32 -17.92 8.85
CA ASN A 155 5.92 -17.33 10.04
C ASN A 155 5.37 -15.94 10.41
N VAL A 156 4.46 -15.36 9.62
CA VAL A 156 3.81 -14.08 9.90
C VAL A 156 2.41 -14.37 10.44
N SER A 157 2.01 -13.77 11.56
CA SER A 157 0.66 -13.94 12.12
C SER A 157 -0.40 -13.17 11.31
N TYR A 158 -1.70 -13.43 11.51
CA TYR A 158 -2.75 -12.66 10.82
C TYR A 158 -2.75 -11.20 11.28
N GLU A 159 -2.56 -10.97 12.58
CA GLU A 159 -2.50 -9.65 13.20
C GLU A 159 -1.35 -8.83 12.62
N GLN A 160 -0.18 -9.44 12.45
CA GLN A 160 0.95 -8.81 11.78
C GLN A 160 0.65 -8.54 10.30
N ALA A 161 0.10 -9.51 9.57
CA ALA A 161 -0.21 -9.34 8.16
C ALA A 161 -1.25 -8.25 7.87
N ALA A 162 -2.27 -8.13 8.73
CA ALA A 162 -3.28 -7.06 8.62
C ALA A 162 -2.64 -5.67 8.75
N ALA A 163 -1.48 -5.54 9.40
CA ALA A 163 -0.81 -4.25 9.56
C ALA A 163 -0.02 -3.78 8.32
N VAL A 164 0.00 -4.53 7.22
CA VAL A 164 0.88 -4.27 6.06
C VAL A 164 0.18 -3.51 4.92
N SER A 165 -0.98 -3.98 4.46
CA SER A 165 -1.48 -3.70 3.11
C SER A 165 -1.64 -2.22 2.77
N LEU A 166 -2.53 -1.49 3.47
CA LEU A 166 -2.78 -0.08 3.16
C LEU A 166 -1.52 0.79 3.32
N CYS A 167 -0.85 0.73 4.47
CA CYS A 167 0.31 1.60 4.73
C CYS A 167 1.52 1.24 3.87
N GLY A 168 1.75 -0.05 3.62
CA GLY A 168 2.83 -0.54 2.78
C GLY A 168 2.66 -0.10 1.33
N LEU A 169 1.45 -0.22 0.78
CA LEU A 169 1.16 0.24 -0.57
C LEU A 169 1.19 1.78 -0.68
N THR A 170 0.70 2.52 0.32
CA THR A 170 0.84 3.99 0.39
C THR A 170 2.30 4.43 0.33
N ALA A 171 3.18 3.76 1.09
CA ALA A 171 4.61 4.01 1.06
C ALA A 171 5.21 3.67 -0.32
N ALA A 172 4.88 2.50 -0.88
CA ALA A 172 5.40 2.04 -2.17
C ALA A 172 4.98 2.94 -3.34
N GLN A 173 3.70 3.33 -3.41
CA GLN A 173 3.24 4.25 -4.46
C GLN A 173 3.91 5.62 -4.36
N GLY A 174 4.03 6.18 -3.14
CA GLY A 174 4.71 7.46 -2.96
C GLY A 174 6.19 7.42 -3.39
N LEU A 175 6.90 6.36 -3.00
CA LEU A 175 8.33 6.18 -3.32
C LEU A 175 8.57 5.88 -4.80
N PHE A 176 7.95 4.82 -5.30
CA PHE A 176 8.33 4.21 -6.58
C PHE A 176 7.52 4.76 -7.73
N PHE A 177 6.19 4.82 -7.59
CA PHE A 177 5.32 5.29 -8.66
C PHE A 177 5.42 6.82 -8.83
N ARG A 178 5.29 7.57 -7.72
CA ARG A 178 5.19 9.04 -7.73
C ARG A 178 6.56 9.72 -7.76
N MET A 179 7.45 9.39 -6.83
CA MET A 179 8.78 10.02 -6.80
C MET A 179 9.78 9.42 -7.81
N GLY A 180 9.50 8.23 -8.34
CA GLY A 180 10.34 7.55 -9.33
C GLY A 180 11.63 6.96 -8.74
N LEU A 181 11.62 6.57 -7.46
CA LEU A 181 12.69 5.78 -6.90
C LEU A 181 12.62 4.34 -7.45
N ASP A 182 13.75 3.67 -7.67
CA ASP A 182 13.77 2.35 -8.29
C ASP A 182 13.14 1.28 -7.37
N ALA A 183 12.09 0.61 -7.85
CA ALA A 183 11.41 -0.45 -7.12
C ALA A 183 12.12 -1.80 -7.25
N PRO A 184 12.07 -2.68 -6.24
CA PRO A 184 12.56 -4.06 -6.32
C PRO A 184 11.61 -5.01 -7.09
N PHE A 185 10.61 -4.47 -7.79
CA PHE A 185 9.63 -5.21 -8.58
C PHE A 185 9.23 -4.40 -9.83
N ARG A 186 8.62 -5.08 -10.81
CA ARG A 186 8.18 -4.48 -12.07
C ARG A 186 6.66 -4.51 -12.16
N TRP A 187 6.09 -3.48 -12.77
CA TRP A 187 4.68 -3.38 -13.14
C TRP A 187 4.58 -2.99 -14.63
N GLU A 188 3.42 -3.28 -15.22
CA GLU A 188 3.10 -2.84 -16.58
C GLU A 188 2.61 -1.39 -16.52
N ASP A 189 3.23 -0.52 -17.30
CA ASP A 189 2.86 0.89 -17.41
C ASP A 189 2.67 1.21 -18.88
N GLU A 190 1.42 1.06 -19.35
CA GLU A 190 1.03 1.43 -20.72
C GLU A 190 0.66 2.92 -20.82
N SER A 191 0.69 3.68 -19.72
CA SER A 191 0.28 5.08 -19.68
C SER A 191 1.45 6.05 -19.50
N ASP A 192 1.18 7.32 -19.78
CA ASP A 192 2.10 8.41 -19.49
C ASP A 192 2.08 8.84 -18.01
N GLU A 193 1.28 8.20 -17.13
CA GLU A 193 1.05 8.61 -15.73
C GLU A 193 2.16 8.17 -14.76
N GLY A 194 2.78 7.00 -14.94
CA GLY A 194 4.03 6.66 -14.25
C GLY A 194 5.22 7.46 -14.77
N GLY A 195 4.94 8.34 -15.73
CA GLY A 195 5.83 9.24 -16.41
C GLY A 195 6.16 10.54 -15.67
N LEU A 196 6.72 10.45 -14.46
CA LEU A 196 7.99 11.18 -14.25
C LEU A 196 9.06 10.38 -15.02
N LYS A 197 8.90 10.39 -16.35
CA LYS A 197 9.54 9.50 -17.33
C LYS A 197 11.03 9.57 -17.12
N ARG A 198 11.69 8.41 -17.07
CA ARG A 198 12.82 7.91 -17.91
C ARG A 198 13.71 8.91 -18.70
N VAL A 199 13.71 10.19 -18.38
CA VAL A 199 14.48 11.28 -19.00
C VAL A 199 15.69 11.52 -18.12
N GLN A 200 16.59 10.55 -18.15
CA GLN A 200 18.03 10.68 -17.87
C GLN A 200 18.76 9.32 -18.01
N SER A 201 18.05 8.20 -18.20
CA SER A 201 18.69 6.91 -18.50
C SER A 201 18.74 6.57 -20.00
N GLN A 202 17.88 7.15 -20.84
CA GLN A 202 17.89 6.87 -22.29
C GLN A 202 18.77 7.80 -23.13
N GLN A 203 19.16 8.97 -22.64
CA GLN A 203 20.24 9.76 -23.29
C GLN A 203 21.65 9.22 -22.99
N SER A 204 21.78 8.18 -22.17
CA SER A 204 23.02 7.42 -21.98
C SER A 204 22.95 5.98 -22.48
N ALA A 205 21.85 5.57 -23.14
CA ALA A 205 21.70 4.20 -23.66
C ALA A 205 22.33 4.01 -25.05
N THR A 206 23.35 4.81 -25.36
CA THR A 206 24.33 4.53 -26.42
C THR A 206 25.73 4.59 -25.81
N SER A 207 26.07 3.59 -25.01
CA SER A 207 27.44 3.09 -24.80
C SER A 207 27.46 2.12 -23.63
N ASP A 208 28.37 1.15 -23.70
CA ASP A 208 28.88 0.39 -22.56
C ASP A 208 29.08 1.29 -21.32
N VAL A 209 28.10 1.31 -20.41
CA VAL A 209 28.27 1.97 -19.12
C VAL A 209 28.94 0.96 -18.19
N SER A 210 30.27 1.04 -18.15
CA SER A 210 31.13 0.24 -17.28
C SER A 210 30.65 0.29 -15.81
N PRO A 211 30.79 -0.79 -15.00
CA PRO A 211 30.39 -0.81 -13.58
C PRO A 211 30.91 0.38 -12.76
N VAL A 212 32.04 0.94 -13.17
CA VAL A 212 32.68 2.14 -12.60
C VAL A 212 31.83 3.41 -12.74
N ALA A 213 31.03 3.55 -13.79
CA ALA A 213 30.17 4.74 -14.01
C ALA A 213 28.89 4.68 -13.18
N GLN A 214 28.39 3.50 -12.84
CA GLN A 214 27.29 3.32 -11.89
C GLN A 214 27.73 3.67 -10.46
N GLN A 215 28.99 3.39 -10.13
CA GLN A 215 29.66 3.75 -8.89
C GLN A 215 29.94 5.26 -8.73
N ARG A 216 29.86 6.05 -9.82
CA ARG A 216 30.04 7.52 -9.83
C ARG A 216 28.77 8.32 -9.54
N ARG A 217 27.57 7.70 -9.47
CA ARG A 217 26.37 8.41 -8.98
C ARG A 217 26.50 8.56 -7.47
N GLY A 218 26.79 9.78 -7.01
CA GLY A 218 26.88 10.09 -5.58
C GLY A 218 25.69 9.59 -4.76
N ALA A 219 25.93 9.37 -3.47
CA ALA A 219 24.92 8.88 -2.54
C ALA A 219 23.67 9.79 -2.55
N LEU A 220 22.48 9.20 -2.59
CA LEU A 220 21.24 9.93 -2.41
C LEU A 220 21.03 10.25 -0.93
N SER A 221 20.23 11.27 -0.67
CA SER A 221 19.74 11.61 0.66
C SER A 221 18.21 11.60 0.62
N PHE A 222 17.61 10.92 1.59
CA PHE A 222 16.17 10.73 1.72
C PHE A 222 15.74 11.14 3.13
N PHE A 223 14.74 12.01 3.25
CA PHE A 223 14.18 12.42 4.53
C PHE A 223 12.76 11.88 4.74
N VAL A 224 12.43 11.48 5.97
CA VAL A 224 11.08 11.06 6.36
C VAL A 224 10.63 11.85 7.59
N LEU A 225 9.65 12.73 7.43
CA LEU A 225 8.91 13.28 8.56
C LEU A 225 7.87 12.26 9.02
N GLY A 226 7.79 12.02 10.33
CA GLY A 226 6.95 10.96 10.88
C GLY A 226 7.59 9.57 10.74
N ALA A 227 8.90 9.45 10.97
CA ALA A 227 9.65 8.19 10.82
C ALA A 227 9.11 7.04 11.69
N SER A 228 8.39 7.34 12.77
CA SER A 228 7.74 6.38 13.65
C SER A 228 6.27 6.09 13.34
N THR A 229 5.69 6.67 12.29
CA THR A 229 4.31 6.36 11.88
C THR A 229 4.26 5.06 11.09
N SER A 230 3.08 4.45 10.98
CA SER A 230 2.92 3.19 10.22
C SER A 230 3.41 3.31 8.77
N VAL A 231 3.14 4.44 8.10
CA VAL A 231 3.66 4.70 6.75
C VAL A 231 5.17 4.95 6.78
N GLY A 232 5.68 5.76 7.71
CA GLY A 232 7.11 6.07 7.84
C GLY A 232 7.99 4.84 8.03
N LEU A 233 7.53 3.87 8.84
CA LEU A 233 8.22 2.59 9.05
C LEU A 233 8.33 1.77 7.74
N TYR A 234 7.29 1.76 6.90
CA TYR A 234 7.37 1.10 5.59
C TYR A 234 8.18 1.90 4.57
N VAL A 235 8.14 3.23 4.62
CA VAL A 235 9.00 4.08 3.77
C VAL A 235 10.47 3.75 4.02
N ALA A 236 10.89 3.66 5.30
CA ALA A 236 12.26 3.31 5.65
C ALA A 236 12.70 1.97 5.03
N GLN A 237 11.90 0.92 5.23
CA GLN A 237 12.17 -0.40 4.69
C GLN A 237 12.25 -0.40 3.16
N LEU A 238 11.30 0.27 2.48
CA LEU A 238 11.24 0.30 1.02
C LEU A 238 12.39 1.13 0.40
N VAL A 239 12.83 2.20 1.07
CA VAL A 239 14.05 2.92 0.68
C VAL A 239 15.27 2.00 0.79
N ARG A 240 15.37 1.19 1.86
CA ARG A 240 16.45 0.19 2.00
C ARG A 240 16.37 -0.89 0.91
N ARG A 241 15.18 -1.38 0.57
CA ARG A 241 14.99 -2.32 -0.55
C ARG A 241 15.38 -1.73 -1.90
N SER A 242 15.10 -0.45 -2.12
CA SER A 242 15.56 0.25 -3.33
C SER A 242 17.09 0.36 -3.39
N ALA A 243 17.71 0.72 -2.26
CA ALA A 243 19.17 0.80 -2.14
C ALA A 243 19.84 -0.56 -2.40
N GLU A 244 19.31 -1.63 -1.82
CA GLU A 244 19.76 -3.01 -2.04
C GLU A 244 19.59 -3.43 -3.51
N HIS A 245 18.42 -3.17 -4.09
CA HIS A 245 18.09 -3.54 -5.47
C HIS A 245 19.01 -2.87 -6.50
N THR A 246 19.35 -1.60 -6.27
CA THR A 246 20.14 -0.78 -7.21
C THR A 246 21.64 -0.78 -6.91
N GLY A 247 22.05 -1.24 -5.74
CA GLY A 247 23.40 -1.02 -5.20
C GLY A 247 23.71 0.45 -4.90
N ARG A 248 22.72 1.36 -4.98
CA ARG A 248 22.92 2.79 -4.75
C ARG A 248 22.83 3.10 -3.27
N ARG A 249 23.87 3.72 -2.71
CA ARG A 249 23.84 4.18 -1.32
C ARG A 249 22.80 5.29 -1.14
N ILE A 250 21.93 5.13 -0.15
CA ILE A 250 20.97 6.14 0.29
C ILE A 250 21.24 6.47 1.76
N ARG A 251 21.53 7.74 2.05
CA ARG A 251 21.55 8.29 3.41
C ARG A 251 20.12 8.60 3.82
N LEU A 252 19.58 7.83 4.75
CA LEU A 252 18.21 7.94 5.24
C LEU A 252 18.19 8.73 6.55
N ILE A 253 17.44 9.83 6.55
CA ILE A 253 17.27 10.74 7.69
C ILE A 253 15.80 10.70 8.10
N GLY A 254 15.51 10.61 9.40
CA GLY A 254 14.14 10.58 9.90
C GLY A 254 13.90 11.63 10.98
N ALA A 255 12.67 12.13 11.08
CA ALA A 255 12.23 12.92 12.22
C ALA A 255 11.24 12.12 13.08
N ALA A 256 11.57 11.94 14.35
CA ALA A 256 10.78 11.17 15.31
C ALA A 256 11.14 11.57 16.75
N ASN A 257 10.27 11.20 17.70
CA ASN A 257 10.56 11.37 19.13
C ASN A 257 11.82 10.57 19.51
N PRO A 258 12.79 11.16 20.25
CA PRO A 258 14.03 10.51 20.69
C PRO A 258 13.85 9.13 21.34
N ARG A 259 12.73 8.91 22.04
CA ARG A 259 12.42 7.62 22.68
C ARG A 259 12.34 6.45 21.68
N ASN A 260 12.02 6.73 20.42
CA ASN A 260 11.89 5.72 19.36
C ASN A 260 13.19 5.54 18.56
N TRP A 261 14.24 6.34 18.80
CA TRP A 261 15.43 6.35 17.96
C TRP A 261 16.21 5.03 17.98
N TYR A 262 16.21 4.32 19.11
CA TYR A 262 16.87 3.02 19.19
C TYR A 262 16.27 2.03 18.18
N MET A 263 14.95 1.86 18.19
CA MET A 263 14.22 1.03 17.22
C MET A 263 14.46 1.49 15.78
N LEU A 264 14.35 2.80 15.51
CA LEU A 264 14.47 3.33 14.15
C LEU A 264 15.89 3.19 13.56
N LYS A 265 16.94 3.14 14.39
CA LYS A 265 18.31 2.91 13.92
C LYS A 265 18.58 1.43 13.63
N ASP A 266 17.80 0.53 14.19
CA ASP A 266 17.98 -0.91 14.02
C ASP A 266 17.33 -1.42 12.72
N GLU A 267 17.70 -2.62 12.29
CA GLU A 267 16.96 -3.30 11.22
C GLU A 267 15.50 -3.51 11.62
N PRO A 268 14.55 -3.35 10.69
CA PRO A 268 14.73 -3.22 9.24
C PRO A 268 14.73 -1.75 8.74
N TYR A 269 14.62 -0.78 9.64
CA TYR A 269 14.46 0.64 9.27
C TYR A 269 15.81 1.29 8.98
N ALA A 270 16.79 0.98 9.83
CA ALA A 270 18.20 1.33 9.68
C ALA A 270 18.41 2.81 9.32
N TYR A 271 17.77 3.77 10.00
CA TYR A 271 17.99 5.20 9.76
C TYR A 271 19.45 5.58 10.04
N ASP A 272 20.12 6.28 9.10
CA ASP A 272 21.50 6.76 9.31
C ASP A 272 21.53 7.90 10.33
N HIS A 273 20.53 8.79 10.28
CA HIS A 273 20.39 9.91 11.19
C HIS A 273 18.94 10.12 11.59
N LEU A 274 18.75 10.62 12.81
CA LEU A 274 17.45 11.00 13.33
C LEU A 274 17.54 12.40 13.95
N VAL A 275 16.47 13.18 13.74
CA VAL A 275 16.27 14.50 14.37
C VAL A 275 14.99 14.47 15.21
N ASP A 276 14.95 15.30 16.24
CA ASP A 276 13.74 15.47 17.05
C ASP A 276 12.83 16.48 16.37
N TYR A 277 11.63 16.08 15.97
CA TYR A 277 10.68 16.97 15.31
C TYR A 277 10.20 18.13 16.19
N ARG A 278 10.46 18.07 17.50
CA ARG A 278 10.09 19.11 18.47
C ARG A 278 11.13 20.23 18.56
N ASP A 279 12.32 20.00 18.01
CA ASP A 279 13.35 21.03 17.89
C ASP A 279 13.00 21.94 16.71
N GLN A 280 12.79 23.24 16.95
CA GLN A 280 12.43 24.20 15.89
C GLN A 280 13.46 24.27 14.75
N ASN A 281 14.70 23.85 15.01
CA ASN A 281 15.79 23.85 14.03
C ASN A 281 15.96 22.50 13.32
N TRP A 282 15.01 21.57 13.47
CA TRP A 282 15.07 20.26 12.82
C TRP A 282 15.23 20.34 11.29
N PRO A 283 14.61 21.29 10.54
CA PRO A 283 14.77 21.34 9.08
C PRO A 283 16.22 21.65 8.68
N GLU A 284 16.85 22.60 9.36
CA GLU A 284 18.24 22.97 9.10
C GLU A 284 19.21 21.85 9.51
N GLN A 285 18.90 21.09 10.57
CA GLN A 285 19.65 19.88 10.91
C GLN A 285 19.62 18.86 9.76
N VAL A 286 18.46 18.63 9.15
CA VAL A 286 18.32 17.74 7.98
C VAL A 286 19.15 18.26 6.80
N ARG A 287 19.15 19.57 6.53
CA ARG A 287 19.97 20.18 5.46
C ARG A 287 21.47 19.98 5.71
N ARG A 288 21.94 20.18 6.95
CA ARG A 288 23.35 19.94 7.32
C ARG A 288 23.74 18.47 7.14
N LEU A 289 22.90 17.54 7.59
CA LEU A 289 23.12 16.09 7.45
C LEU A 289 23.10 15.60 5.99
N SER A 290 22.52 16.38 5.08
CA SER A 290 22.39 16.07 3.65
C SER A 290 23.25 16.93 2.74
N SER A 291 24.19 17.70 3.29
CA SER A 291 25.10 18.57 2.54
C SER A 291 24.39 19.64 1.70
N GLY A 292 23.39 20.31 2.30
CA GLY A 292 22.69 21.46 1.72
C GLY A 292 21.24 21.21 1.31
N GLY A 293 20.76 19.97 1.42
CA GLY A 293 19.36 19.59 1.22
C GLY A 293 19.18 18.16 0.72
N VAL A 294 18.02 17.57 0.98
CA VAL A 294 17.72 16.18 0.58
C VAL A 294 17.22 16.08 -0.86
N HIS A 295 17.54 14.96 -1.52
CA HIS A 295 17.06 14.69 -2.88
C HIS A 295 15.58 14.29 -2.88
N TYR A 296 15.16 13.57 -1.85
CA TYR A 296 13.79 13.12 -1.67
C TYR A 296 13.35 13.37 -0.23
N ALA A 297 12.11 13.77 -0.07
CA ALA A 297 11.45 13.85 1.22
C ALA A 297 10.07 13.18 1.15
N TYR A 298 9.69 12.53 2.25
CA TYR A 298 8.38 11.93 2.42
C TYR A 298 7.77 12.49 3.72
N ASP A 299 6.67 13.20 3.60
CA ASP A 299 5.92 13.69 4.74
C ASP A 299 4.80 12.69 5.08
N ALA A 300 5.04 11.83 6.08
CA ALA A 300 4.04 10.88 6.54
C ALA A 300 3.03 11.48 7.55
N ILE A 301 3.06 12.80 7.74
CA ILE A 301 2.10 13.56 8.56
C ILE A 301 1.19 14.39 7.65
N SER A 302 1.77 15.28 6.83
CA SER A 302 1.07 16.12 5.84
C SER A 302 -0.06 16.97 6.40
N GLU A 303 0.15 17.60 7.56
CA GLU A 303 -0.82 18.45 8.23
C GLU A 303 -0.23 19.85 8.53
N GLY A 304 -0.98 20.90 8.21
CA GLY A 304 -0.60 22.28 8.53
C GLY A 304 0.78 22.67 8.02
N SER A 305 1.65 23.13 8.92
CA SER A 305 2.99 23.64 8.58
C SER A 305 3.99 22.56 8.17
N THR A 306 3.70 21.28 8.44
CA THR A 306 4.64 20.17 8.19
C THR A 306 5.09 20.13 6.73
N VAL A 307 4.18 20.29 5.78
CA VAL A 307 4.50 20.26 4.35
C VAL A 307 5.50 21.35 3.97
N ARG A 308 5.31 22.58 4.45
CA ARG A 308 6.23 23.71 4.24
C ARG A 308 7.59 23.47 4.90
N GLU A 309 7.61 22.97 6.13
CA GLU A 309 8.85 22.70 6.84
C GLU A 309 9.66 21.59 6.17
N VAL A 310 9.00 20.50 5.74
CA VAL A 310 9.64 19.42 4.96
C VAL A 310 10.14 19.95 3.62
N CYS A 311 9.34 20.77 2.92
CA CYS A 311 9.73 21.41 1.66
C CYS A 311 11.03 22.22 1.82
N SER A 312 11.22 22.91 2.96
CA SER A 312 12.43 23.68 3.24
C SER A 312 13.70 22.83 3.40
N THR A 313 13.58 21.51 3.61
CA THR A 313 14.73 20.61 3.73
C THR A 313 15.33 20.19 2.40
N LEU A 314 14.62 20.45 1.29
CA LEU A 314 15.01 20.00 -0.03
C LEU A 314 16.15 20.83 -0.59
N ARG A 315 16.93 20.18 -1.47
CA ARG A 315 17.81 20.88 -2.39
C ARG A 315 17.05 21.28 -3.66
N GLU A 316 17.67 22.09 -4.51
CA GLU A 316 17.17 22.36 -5.85
C GLU A 316 16.94 21.05 -6.65
N GLY A 317 15.76 20.92 -7.25
CA GLY A 317 15.32 19.71 -7.97
C GLY A 317 14.92 18.53 -7.07
N GLY A 318 14.85 18.73 -5.75
CA GLY A 318 14.35 17.71 -4.82
C GLY A 318 12.86 17.42 -5.02
N LYS A 319 12.43 16.22 -4.60
CA LYS A 319 11.02 15.80 -4.66
C LYS A 319 10.44 15.59 -3.26
N LEU A 320 9.18 15.96 -3.10
CA LEU A 320 8.40 15.72 -1.88
C LEU A 320 7.17 14.90 -2.21
N ALA A 321 6.96 13.80 -1.47
CA ALA A 321 5.67 13.11 -1.43
C ALA A 321 4.92 13.45 -0.14
N VAL A 322 3.62 13.68 -0.26
CA VAL A 322 2.69 13.93 0.87
C VAL A 322 1.58 12.88 0.87
N VAL A 323 1.03 12.59 2.05
CA VAL A 323 -0.04 11.59 2.25
C VAL A 323 -1.42 12.19 2.48
N ARG A 324 -1.54 13.51 2.55
CA ARG A 324 -2.82 14.23 2.67
C ARG A 324 -2.93 15.34 1.62
N SER A 325 -4.14 15.54 1.11
CA SER A 325 -4.46 16.50 0.06
C SER A 325 -4.59 17.92 0.61
N ARG A 326 -4.05 18.89 -0.15
CA ARG A 326 -4.28 20.32 0.05
C ARG A 326 -5.73 20.68 -0.21
N GLU A 327 -6.31 20.14 -1.28
CA GLU A 327 -7.68 20.38 -1.73
C GLU A 327 -8.71 19.88 -0.70
N ALA A 328 -8.33 18.89 0.12
CA ALA A 328 -9.11 18.42 1.27
C ALA A 328 -8.88 19.26 2.55
N GLY A 329 -8.13 20.36 2.47
CA GLY A 329 -7.88 21.30 3.58
C GLY A 329 -6.86 20.82 4.62
N ALA A 330 -6.00 19.83 4.30
CA ALA A 330 -5.06 19.30 5.29
C ALA A 330 -3.86 20.24 5.55
N TRP A 331 -3.50 21.08 4.58
CA TRP A 331 -2.37 22.01 4.64
C TRP A 331 -2.53 23.13 3.60
N GLU A 332 -1.73 24.19 3.71
CA GLU A 332 -1.82 25.39 2.86
C GLU A 332 -0.55 25.59 2.02
N ALA A 333 -0.69 26.17 0.83
CA ALA A 333 0.43 26.35 -0.11
C ALA A 333 1.42 27.45 0.30
N GLU A 334 1.06 28.31 1.26
CA GLU A 334 1.88 29.45 1.70
C GLU A 334 3.28 28.98 2.13
N GLY A 335 4.32 29.50 1.46
CA GLY A 335 5.72 29.17 1.74
C GLY A 335 6.20 27.79 1.25
N VAL A 336 5.35 27.00 0.58
CA VAL A 336 5.74 25.76 -0.09
C VAL A 336 6.34 26.11 -1.45
N THR A 337 7.62 25.81 -1.65
CA THR A 337 8.40 26.26 -2.83
C THR A 337 8.44 25.26 -3.98
N ILE A 338 8.02 24.01 -3.75
CA ILE A 338 7.87 22.98 -4.78
C ILE A 338 6.48 22.37 -4.68
N ASP A 339 5.88 21.98 -5.81
CA ASP A 339 4.59 21.30 -5.79
C ASP A 339 4.73 19.88 -5.22
N PRO A 340 4.17 19.57 -4.04
CA PRO A 340 4.31 18.25 -3.44
C PRO A 340 3.51 17.21 -4.22
N ILE A 341 4.10 16.04 -4.43
CA ILE A 341 3.46 14.96 -5.17
C ILE A 341 2.49 14.23 -4.23
N TYR A 342 1.20 14.37 -4.50
CA TYR A 342 0.12 13.70 -3.77
C TYR A 342 -0.52 12.57 -4.59
N GLY A 343 -1.04 11.56 -3.89
CA GLY A 343 -2.06 10.67 -4.44
C GLY A 343 -2.56 9.69 -3.38
N ALA A 344 -3.80 9.24 -3.55
CA ALA A 344 -4.45 8.32 -2.63
C ALA A 344 -4.22 6.87 -3.07
N VAL A 345 -4.01 5.97 -2.11
CA VAL A 345 -3.76 4.55 -2.45
C VAL A 345 -4.95 3.86 -3.12
N TRP A 346 -6.15 4.43 -2.94
CA TRP A 346 -7.39 3.93 -3.53
C TRP A 346 -7.47 4.02 -5.05
N GLU A 347 -6.63 4.85 -5.69
CA GLU A 347 -6.54 4.96 -7.15
C GLU A 347 -6.27 3.59 -7.81
N GLY A 348 -5.63 2.67 -7.08
CA GLY A 348 -5.32 1.32 -7.52
C GLY A 348 -6.35 0.26 -7.11
N LEU A 349 -7.55 0.62 -6.61
CA LEU A 349 -8.59 -0.35 -6.27
C LEU A 349 -9.45 -0.77 -7.48
N GLY A 350 -9.42 0.00 -8.57
CA GLY A 350 -10.19 -0.27 -9.77
C GLY A 350 -11.55 0.44 -9.83
N GLU A 351 -11.91 1.23 -8.83
CA GLU A 351 -13.16 1.99 -8.75
C GLU A 351 -12.88 3.44 -8.36
N ASP A 352 -13.79 4.34 -8.71
CA ASP A 352 -13.77 5.72 -8.20
C ASP A 352 -14.16 5.75 -6.72
N VAL A 353 -13.51 6.60 -5.94
CA VAL A 353 -13.65 6.66 -4.48
C VAL A 353 -13.87 8.10 -4.03
N GLU A 354 -14.94 8.38 -3.29
CA GLU A 354 -15.12 9.71 -2.71
C GLU A 354 -14.22 9.91 -1.48
N TYR A 355 -13.59 11.07 -1.40
CA TYR A 355 -12.71 11.48 -0.32
C TYR A 355 -12.89 12.95 0.00
N HIS A 356 -13.45 13.26 1.17
CA HIS A 356 -13.93 14.59 1.52
C HIS A 356 -14.83 15.16 0.41
N ASN A 357 -14.45 16.29 -0.20
CA ASN A 357 -15.18 16.95 -1.27
C ASN A 357 -14.63 16.59 -2.67
N LEU A 358 -13.88 15.51 -2.78
CA LEU A 358 -13.15 15.12 -4.00
C LEU A 358 -13.50 13.68 -4.39
N VAL A 359 -13.30 13.37 -5.67
CA VAL A 359 -13.35 11.99 -6.18
C VAL A 359 -11.95 11.55 -6.58
N VAL A 360 -11.44 10.54 -5.90
CA VAL A 360 -10.22 9.82 -6.26
C VAL A 360 -10.58 8.88 -7.41
N ARG A 361 -10.10 9.20 -8.62
CA ARG A 361 -10.39 8.41 -9.82
C ARG A 361 -9.57 7.13 -9.87
N THR A 362 -10.18 6.06 -10.38
CA THR A 362 -9.48 4.82 -10.69
C THR A 362 -8.40 5.05 -11.74
N SER A 363 -7.24 4.38 -11.60
CA SER A 363 -6.14 4.42 -12.57
C SER A 363 -5.65 3.01 -12.87
N PRO A 364 -5.76 2.53 -14.13
CA PRO A 364 -5.22 1.24 -14.55
C PRO A 364 -3.71 1.09 -14.26
N ALA A 365 -2.93 2.17 -14.40
CA ALA A 365 -1.51 2.16 -14.10
C ALA A 365 -1.24 1.96 -12.60
N LYS A 366 -2.00 2.63 -11.73
CA LYS A 366 -1.89 2.44 -10.27
C LYS A 366 -2.45 1.11 -9.82
N ARG A 367 -3.44 0.54 -10.52
CA ARG A 367 -3.92 -0.83 -10.34
C ARG A 367 -2.81 -1.84 -10.66
N SER A 368 -2.15 -1.71 -11.80
CA SER A 368 -1.00 -2.53 -12.21
C SER A 368 0.15 -2.44 -11.20
N PHE A 369 0.44 -1.24 -10.70
CA PHE A 369 1.43 -1.06 -9.63
C PHE A 369 1.03 -1.79 -8.34
N ALA A 370 -0.23 -1.67 -7.91
CA ALA A 370 -0.73 -2.31 -6.69
C ALA A 370 -0.69 -3.84 -6.78
N THR A 371 -1.10 -4.42 -7.91
CA THR A 371 -1.02 -5.87 -8.13
C THR A 371 0.42 -6.35 -8.14
N ALA A 372 1.33 -5.61 -8.79
CA ALA A 372 2.76 -5.93 -8.79
C ALA A 372 3.38 -5.89 -7.40
N PHE A 373 3.00 -4.92 -6.57
CA PHE A 373 3.44 -4.82 -5.18
C PHE A 373 2.96 -6.02 -4.34
N TYR A 374 1.68 -6.38 -4.41
CA TYR A 374 1.15 -7.53 -3.67
C TYR A 374 1.68 -8.88 -4.17
N LYS A 375 1.93 -8.97 -5.47
CA LYS A 375 2.65 -10.11 -6.04
C LYS A 375 4.08 -10.19 -5.49
N TRP A 376 4.81 -9.08 -5.45
CA TRP A 376 6.16 -9.03 -4.88
C TRP A 376 6.18 -9.47 -3.41
N LEU A 377 5.24 -9.00 -2.58
CA LEU A 377 5.09 -9.50 -1.20
C LEU A 377 4.82 -11.01 -1.15
N SER A 378 3.94 -11.51 -2.01
CA SER A 378 3.60 -12.95 -2.10
C SER A 378 4.79 -13.83 -2.53
N ASP A 379 5.71 -13.27 -3.31
CA ASP A 379 6.88 -13.97 -3.85
C ASP A 379 8.11 -13.86 -2.94
N GLY A 380 7.93 -13.45 -1.68
CA GLY A 380 9.00 -13.33 -0.69
C GLY A 380 9.60 -11.92 -0.58
N GLY A 381 8.93 -10.91 -1.13
CA GLY A 381 9.25 -9.51 -0.91
C GLY A 381 9.29 -9.20 0.58
N LEU A 382 10.48 -8.84 1.08
CA LEU A 382 10.75 -8.79 2.52
C LEU A 382 10.39 -7.42 3.09
N LEU A 383 9.19 -7.29 3.66
CA LEU A 383 8.85 -6.25 4.61
C LEU A 383 8.56 -6.91 5.96
N GLN A 384 9.18 -6.41 7.02
CA GLN A 384 8.76 -6.76 8.36
C GLN A 384 7.47 -5.99 8.67
N PRO A 385 6.41 -6.67 9.14
CA PRO A 385 5.22 -6.00 9.63
C PRO A 385 5.57 -5.00 10.72
N ASN A 386 4.87 -3.87 10.75
CA ASN A 386 5.01 -2.90 11.83
C ASN A 386 4.74 -3.57 13.20
N PRO A 387 5.35 -3.08 14.29
CA PRO A 387 4.95 -3.48 15.63
C PRO A 387 3.44 -3.32 15.78
N ILE A 388 2.80 -4.28 16.44
CA ILE A 388 1.35 -4.29 16.60
C ILE A 388 0.97 -4.21 18.07
N ARG A 389 -0.18 -3.57 18.33
CA ARG A 389 -0.89 -3.67 19.59
C ARG A 389 -2.18 -4.44 19.35
N VAL A 390 -2.22 -5.67 19.81
CA VAL A 390 -3.45 -6.46 19.84
C VAL A 390 -4.33 -5.93 20.96
N MET A 391 -5.47 -5.37 20.58
CA MET A 391 -6.46 -4.84 21.52
C MET A 391 -7.34 -5.98 22.07
N PRO A 392 -7.84 -5.87 23.31
CA PRO A 392 -8.81 -6.81 23.84
C PRO A 392 -10.17 -6.68 23.14
N GLY A 393 -10.94 -7.77 23.12
CA GLY A 393 -12.25 -7.84 22.46
C GLY A 393 -12.16 -8.05 20.93
N GLY A 394 -13.28 -7.81 20.25
CA GLY A 394 -13.44 -7.91 18.82
C GLY A 394 -13.93 -6.61 18.18
N LEU A 395 -14.76 -6.72 17.14
CA LEU A 395 -15.28 -5.58 16.38
C LEU A 395 -16.04 -4.58 17.26
N GLU A 396 -16.70 -5.04 18.33
CA GLU A 396 -17.47 -4.23 19.26
C GLU A 396 -16.61 -3.21 20.03
N MET A 397 -15.30 -3.47 20.15
CA MET A 397 -14.37 -2.58 20.84
C MET A 397 -13.65 -1.61 19.89
N VAL A 398 -13.86 -1.72 18.57
CA VAL A 398 -13.18 -0.86 17.59
C VAL A 398 -13.54 0.61 17.78
N VAL A 399 -14.82 0.94 17.94
CA VAL A 399 -15.25 2.34 18.15
C VAL A 399 -14.86 2.86 19.54
N PRO A 400 -15.24 2.22 20.67
CA PRO A 400 -14.98 2.76 22.00
C PRO A 400 -13.49 2.75 22.40
N ASP A 401 -12.70 1.79 21.93
CA ASP A 401 -11.29 1.66 22.31
C ASP A 401 -10.37 1.98 21.13
N GLY A 402 -10.56 1.31 20.00
CA GLY A 402 -9.65 1.38 18.86
C GLY A 402 -9.55 2.78 18.24
N PHE A 403 -10.69 3.40 17.94
CA PHE A 403 -10.75 4.75 17.40
C PHE A 403 -10.35 5.79 18.44
N ALA A 404 -10.74 5.60 19.71
CA ALA A 404 -10.31 6.47 20.80
C ALA A 404 -8.78 6.46 20.97
N VAL A 405 -8.12 5.30 20.94
CA VAL A 405 -6.66 5.22 21.12
C VAL A 405 -5.88 5.70 19.89
N LEU A 406 -6.44 5.57 18.69
CA LEU A 406 -5.87 6.15 17.47
C LEU A 406 -5.73 7.67 17.59
N GLY A 407 -6.71 8.35 18.21
CA GLY A 407 -6.63 9.77 18.52
C GLY A 407 -6.42 10.63 17.28
N THR A 408 -7.39 10.57 16.38
CA THR A 408 -7.47 11.36 15.14
C THR A 408 -8.03 12.76 15.42
N GLY A 409 -7.95 13.70 14.48
CA GLY A 409 -8.60 15.02 14.63
C GLY A 409 -10.12 14.98 14.84
N VAL A 410 -10.75 13.81 14.73
CA VAL A 410 -12.19 13.58 14.95
C VAL A 410 -12.49 12.74 16.19
N THR A 411 -11.47 12.27 16.91
CA THR A 411 -11.61 11.48 18.15
C THR A 411 -10.71 12.02 19.24
N SER A 412 -11.23 12.18 20.46
CA SER A 412 -10.37 12.45 21.60
C SER A 412 -9.61 11.18 21.97
N ARG A 413 -8.31 11.32 22.24
CA ARG A 413 -7.60 10.29 22.98
C ARG A 413 -8.25 10.23 24.35
N GLY A 414 -8.75 9.07 24.76
CA GLY A 414 -9.35 8.87 26.08
C GLY A 414 -8.31 9.03 27.20
N HIS A 415 -7.85 10.27 27.44
CA HIS A 415 -6.70 10.60 28.29
C HIS A 415 -6.91 10.22 29.76
N ASP A 416 -8.17 10.05 30.17
CA ASP A 416 -8.53 9.64 31.53
C ASP A 416 -8.55 8.10 31.72
N ARG A 417 -8.29 7.33 30.67
CA ARG A 417 -8.25 5.87 30.71
C ARG A 417 -6.88 5.37 31.18
N THR A 418 -6.90 4.35 32.03
CA THR A 418 -5.70 3.83 32.74
C THR A 418 -5.31 2.43 32.32
N GLU A 419 -6.16 1.77 31.52
CA GLU A 419 -5.93 0.42 31.02
C GLU A 419 -4.70 0.38 30.10
N GLN A 420 -3.87 -0.65 30.25
CA GLN A 420 -2.59 -0.75 29.54
C GLN A 420 -2.73 -0.65 28.00
N HIS A 421 -3.82 -1.18 27.43
CA HIS A 421 -4.07 -1.15 25.99
C HIS A 421 -4.49 0.24 25.48
N MET A 422 -4.93 1.14 26.37
CA MET A 422 -5.36 2.51 26.06
C MET A 422 -4.24 3.55 26.12
N ARG A 423 -3.01 3.15 26.48
CA ARG A 423 -1.85 4.07 26.45
C ARG A 423 -1.66 4.70 25.07
N PRO A 424 -1.08 5.91 24.95
CA PRO A 424 -0.79 6.49 23.64
C PRO A 424 -0.02 5.54 22.73
N ILE A 425 -0.39 5.51 21.44
CA ILE A 425 0.31 4.73 20.42
C ILE A 425 1.74 5.25 20.25
N SER A 426 2.71 4.35 20.12
CA SER A 426 4.09 4.69 19.79
C SER A 426 4.69 3.64 18.86
N SER A 427 4.79 3.95 17.57
CA SER A 427 5.33 3.02 16.56
C SER A 427 4.60 1.69 16.46
N GLU A 428 3.30 1.66 16.79
CA GLU A 428 2.48 0.46 16.78
C GLU A 428 1.26 0.65 15.88
N LYS A 429 0.83 -0.41 15.20
CA LYS A 429 -0.47 -0.48 14.52
C LYS A 429 -1.47 -1.19 15.42
N VAL A 430 -2.66 -0.61 15.56
CA VAL A 430 -3.74 -1.16 16.39
C VAL A 430 -4.45 -2.26 15.61
N VAL A 431 -4.61 -3.43 16.23
CA VAL A 431 -5.20 -4.60 15.59
C VAL A 431 -6.20 -5.30 16.50
N TYR A 432 -7.22 -5.89 15.91
CA TYR A 432 -8.20 -6.75 16.59
C TYR A 432 -8.19 -8.13 15.97
N LYS A 433 -8.33 -9.16 16.81
CA LYS A 433 -8.56 -10.52 16.34
C LYS A 433 -10.04 -10.69 16.02
N ILE A 434 -10.33 -11.41 14.95
CA ILE A 434 -11.70 -11.73 14.55
C ILE A 434 -11.93 -13.21 14.78
N GLU A 435 -12.72 -13.51 15.81
CA GLU A 435 -13.19 -14.87 16.08
C GLU A 435 -14.41 -15.15 15.22
N THR A 436 -14.18 -15.86 14.10
CA THR A 436 -15.28 -16.44 13.34
C THR A 436 -15.85 -17.60 14.15
N GLN A 437 -17.07 -17.44 14.66
CA GLN A 437 -17.74 -18.57 15.33
C GLN A 437 -17.80 -19.75 14.36
N ARG A 438 -17.32 -20.93 14.80
CA ARG A 438 -17.64 -22.18 14.10
C ARG A 438 -19.15 -22.36 14.22
N ARG A 439 -19.92 -21.85 13.27
CA ARG A 439 -21.30 -22.32 13.09
C ARG A 439 -21.16 -23.81 12.80
N GLY A 440 -21.61 -24.63 13.75
CA GLY A 440 -21.46 -26.08 13.72
C GLY A 440 -21.89 -26.62 12.36
N SER A 441 -21.09 -27.56 11.83
CA SER A 441 -21.36 -28.38 10.65
C SER A 441 -22.73 -28.14 10.01
N LEU A 442 -22.84 -27.11 9.17
CA LEU A 442 -23.77 -27.18 8.06
C LEU A 442 -23.21 -28.31 7.20
N GLY A 443 -23.97 -29.41 7.17
CA GLY A 443 -23.55 -30.68 6.58
C GLY A 443 -22.99 -30.52 5.17
N ASP A 444 -22.31 -31.56 4.73
CA ASP A 444 -21.74 -31.75 3.39
C ASP A 444 -22.78 -31.54 2.29
N GLY A 445 -23.15 -30.28 2.06
CA GLY A 445 -23.94 -29.81 0.96
C GLY A 445 -22.97 -29.16 0.00
N HIS A 446 -22.63 -29.91 -1.05
CA HIS A 446 -21.91 -29.42 -2.22
C HIS A 446 -22.27 -27.97 -2.56
N ILE A 447 -21.29 -27.08 -2.41
CA ILE A 447 -21.25 -25.87 -3.21
C ILE A 447 -20.54 -26.31 -4.50
N ALA A 448 -21.34 -26.56 -5.52
CA ALA A 448 -20.90 -26.86 -6.88
C ALA A 448 -20.33 -25.62 -7.56
#